data_AF-B9X2A3-F1
#
_entry.id   AF-B9X2A3-F1
#
_cell.length_a   1.000
_cell.length_b   1.000
_cell.length_c   1.000
_cell.angle_alpha   90.00
_cell.angle_beta   90.00
_cell.angle_gamma   90.00
#
_symmetry.space_group_name_H-M   'P 1'
#
loop_
_entity.id
_entity.type
_entity.pdbx_description
1 polymer ?
#
loop_
_entity_poly.entity_id
_entity_poly.type
_entity_poly.pdbx_seq_one_letter_code
_entity_poly.pdbx_strand_id
1 'polypeptide(L)'
;MNKKNIAIAMSGLTVLASAAPVFADVVTGSEGYTVSQKDYKKAVKQIQDGIKKNIITSIKIYFDGTEVSTVTVTGDQDARNKIADDFNNTVEGKLDSLGDGKYVDFEISYNKGIEEYTKTELENYKKLLDNKVVIPKANGVNAGAVKEKSGSSGEAEAADSDIKGSDLYDTTVEADATNGGYKLSITAKTITDVKYGTIGVGNYTTAKAITATGTEALVKGKTVDISASYALETSTGNVSGLSLATTNPGSDSVNVRIINAKEITIDLDASSYDSAESLAKKYVFKPSTLTSIYTDIEAGNIDRVNGKYQVEIFADGKRLNTLS
;
A
#
# COMPACT_ATOMS: atom_id res chain seq x y z
N MET A 1 15.39 5.48 -49.25
CA MET A 1 14.58 4.88 -48.17
C MET A 1 15.47 4.69 -46.96
N ASN A 2 15.18 5.41 -45.87
CA ASN A 2 15.99 5.41 -44.64
C ASN A 2 15.85 4.08 -43.91
N LYS A 3 16.92 3.29 -43.92
CA LYS A 3 17.04 2.01 -43.20
C LYS A 3 17.21 2.29 -41.70
N LYS A 4 16.28 1.82 -40.89
CA LYS A 4 16.33 1.91 -39.42
C LYS A 4 17.13 0.71 -38.90
N ASN A 5 18.17 0.97 -38.10
CA ASN A 5 18.98 -0.05 -37.43
C ASN A 5 18.47 -0.23 -35.99
N ILE A 6 18.28 -1.47 -35.55
CA ILE A 6 17.84 -1.88 -34.20
C ILE A 6 19.05 -2.43 -33.46
N ALA A 7 19.17 -2.15 -32.17
CA ALA A 7 20.18 -2.79 -31.35
C ALA A 7 19.85 -2.66 -29.87
N ILE A 8 20.09 -3.75 -29.16
CA ILE A 8 19.53 -4.05 -27.83
C ILE A 8 20.65 -3.79 -26.82
N ALA A 9 20.43 -3.00 -25.78
CA ALA A 9 21.39 -2.87 -24.69
C ALA A 9 20.64 -2.68 -23.36
N MET A 10 21.07 -3.42 -22.35
CA MET A 10 20.47 -3.42 -21.02
C MET A 10 20.95 -2.20 -20.21
N SER A 11 20.01 -1.32 -19.85
CA SER A 11 20.16 -0.36 -18.77
C SER A 11 19.14 -0.74 -17.70
N GLY A 12 19.61 -0.98 -16.48
CA GLY A 12 18.76 -1.36 -15.35
C GLY A 12 17.68 -0.32 -15.10
N LEU A 13 16.41 -0.74 -15.15
CA LEU A 13 15.30 0.09 -14.72
C LEU A 13 15.44 0.30 -13.21
N THR A 14 15.82 1.53 -12.86
CA THR A 14 15.80 2.02 -11.49
C THR A 14 14.34 2.30 -11.15
N VAL A 15 13.71 1.46 -10.32
CA VAL A 15 12.49 1.87 -9.60
C VAL A 15 12.94 2.34 -8.22
N LEU A 16 13.42 3.57 -8.17
CA LEU A 16 13.45 4.38 -6.96
C LEU A 16 12.37 5.43 -7.11
N ALA A 17 11.21 5.21 -6.49
CA ALA A 17 10.47 6.24 -5.78
C ALA A 17 9.12 5.70 -5.27
N SER A 18 8.90 5.95 -3.98
CA SER A 18 7.60 6.16 -3.34
C SER A 18 6.74 4.95 -2.96
N ALA A 19 6.15 5.09 -1.77
CA ALA A 19 5.46 4.09 -0.99
C ALA A 19 4.06 3.78 -1.56
N ALA A 20 4.00 2.86 -2.52
CA ALA A 20 2.86 1.99 -2.74
C ALA A 20 3.42 0.63 -3.21
N PRO A 21 2.79 -0.50 -2.87
CA PRO A 21 3.28 -1.80 -3.29
C PRO A 21 3.21 -1.86 -4.81
N VAL A 22 4.24 -2.43 -5.44
CA VAL A 22 4.37 -2.66 -6.90
C VAL A 22 3.19 -3.44 -7.51
N PHE A 23 2.18 -3.79 -6.72
CA PHE A 23 1.03 -4.61 -7.05
C PHE A 23 -0.28 -3.83 -7.21
N ALA A 24 -0.37 -2.56 -6.78
CA ALA A 24 -1.65 -1.85 -6.72
C ALA A 24 -2.14 -1.26 -8.07
N ASP A 25 -1.25 -1.08 -9.05
CA ASP A 25 -1.55 -0.31 -10.27
C ASP A 25 -1.09 -0.98 -11.57
N VAL A 26 -1.16 -2.31 -11.62
CA VAL A 26 -0.68 -3.07 -12.78
C VAL A 26 -1.83 -3.77 -13.48
N VAL A 27 -2.11 -3.34 -14.72
CA VAL A 27 -2.92 -4.12 -15.67
C VAL A 27 -2.01 -5.20 -16.25
N THR A 28 -1.92 -6.36 -15.61
CA THR A 28 -1.30 -7.54 -16.22
C THR A 28 -2.37 -8.32 -16.98
N GLY A 29 -2.13 -8.63 -18.25
CA GLY A 29 -2.83 -9.71 -18.93
C GLY A 29 -2.59 -11.05 -18.23
N SER A 30 -3.21 -12.12 -18.70
CA SER A 30 -3.10 -13.49 -18.15
C SER A 30 -1.68 -14.09 -18.10
N GLU A 31 -0.66 -13.35 -18.55
CA GLU A 31 0.73 -13.80 -18.66
C GLU A 31 1.59 -13.45 -17.42
N GLY A 32 1.14 -12.56 -16.53
CA GLY A 32 1.90 -12.19 -15.33
C GLY A 32 3.25 -11.51 -15.63
N TYR A 33 4.12 -11.42 -14.61
CA TYR A 33 5.48 -10.90 -14.70
C TYR A 33 6.49 -12.03 -14.91
N THR A 34 7.47 -11.85 -15.81
CA THR A 34 8.62 -12.77 -15.92
C THR A 34 9.91 -12.08 -15.47
N VAL A 35 10.70 -12.77 -14.63
CA VAL A 35 11.97 -12.28 -14.11
C VAL A 35 13.08 -13.27 -14.46
N SER A 36 14.21 -12.75 -14.92
CA SER A 36 15.42 -13.54 -15.15
C SER A 36 15.97 -14.08 -13.83
N GLN A 37 16.45 -15.32 -13.81
CA GLN A 37 17.09 -15.91 -12.64
C GLN A 37 18.14 -14.99 -12.03
N LYS A 38 18.95 -14.28 -12.83
CA LYS A 38 20.00 -13.37 -12.30
C LYS A 38 19.46 -12.28 -11.37
N ASP A 39 18.19 -11.89 -11.52
CA ASP A 39 17.52 -10.84 -10.76
C ASP A 39 16.53 -11.39 -9.71
N TYR A 40 16.51 -12.72 -9.49
CA TYR A 40 15.53 -13.36 -8.59
C TYR A 40 15.52 -12.75 -7.19
N LYS A 41 16.70 -12.37 -6.66
CA LYS A 41 16.85 -11.80 -5.31
C LYS A 41 16.05 -10.52 -5.13
N LYS A 42 15.94 -9.68 -6.17
CA LYS A 42 15.14 -8.44 -6.12
C LYS A 42 13.65 -8.75 -6.07
N ALA A 43 13.18 -9.68 -6.91
CA ALA A 43 11.78 -10.09 -6.94
C ALA A 43 11.37 -10.75 -5.61
N VAL A 44 12.17 -11.68 -5.10
CA VAL A 44 11.97 -12.31 -3.79
C VAL A 44 11.90 -11.26 -2.68
N LYS A 45 12.80 -10.27 -2.68
CA LYS A 45 12.81 -9.20 -1.69
C LYS A 45 11.52 -8.35 -1.74
N GLN A 46 11.02 -8.03 -2.92
CA GLN A 46 9.75 -7.30 -3.07
C GLN A 46 8.56 -8.10 -2.54
N ILE A 47 8.54 -9.42 -2.78
CA ILE A 47 7.52 -10.32 -2.23
C ILE A 47 7.61 -10.37 -0.70
N GLN A 48 8.83 -10.50 -0.13
CA GLN A 48 9.04 -10.45 1.31
C GLN A 48 8.53 -9.14 1.92
N ASP A 49 8.82 -8.01 1.29
CA ASP A 49 8.35 -6.71 1.79
C ASP A 49 6.82 -6.60 1.69
N GLY A 50 6.21 -7.17 0.64
CA GLY A 50 4.75 -7.29 0.49
C GLY A 50 4.08 -8.12 1.60
N ILE A 51 4.73 -9.23 2.01
CA ILE A 51 4.30 -10.05 3.16
C ILE A 51 4.42 -9.23 4.45
N LYS A 52 5.57 -8.62 4.72
CA LYS A 52 5.85 -7.88 5.97
C LYS A 52 4.86 -6.73 6.20
N LYS A 53 4.46 -6.06 5.12
CA LYS A 53 3.50 -4.94 5.10
C LYS A 53 2.03 -5.38 5.00
N ASN A 54 1.73 -6.68 5.08
CA ASN A 54 0.36 -7.21 5.03
C ASN A 54 -0.42 -6.79 3.77
N ILE A 55 0.29 -6.68 2.63
CA ILE A 55 -0.32 -6.38 1.32
C ILE A 55 -0.68 -7.68 0.63
N ILE A 56 0.29 -8.61 0.61
CA ILE A 56 0.12 -9.96 0.10
C ILE A 56 -0.63 -10.76 1.17
N THR A 57 -1.69 -11.44 0.75
CA THR A 57 -2.52 -12.30 1.62
C THR A 57 -2.12 -13.76 1.49
N SER A 58 -1.70 -14.19 0.30
CA SER A 58 -1.22 -15.56 0.06
C SER A 58 -0.33 -15.65 -1.17
N ILE A 59 0.53 -16.67 -1.19
CA ILE A 59 1.40 -17.00 -2.31
C ILE A 59 1.35 -18.50 -2.53
N LYS A 60 0.90 -18.96 -3.69
CA LYS A 60 1.13 -20.35 -4.10
C LYS A 60 2.42 -20.42 -4.91
N ILE A 61 3.24 -21.40 -4.60
CA ILE A 61 4.57 -21.58 -5.18
C ILE A 61 4.55 -22.83 -6.04
N TYR A 62 4.96 -22.70 -7.30
CA TYR A 62 5.05 -23.81 -8.24
C TYR A 62 6.48 -23.96 -8.72
N PHE A 63 7.01 -25.19 -8.72
CA PHE A 63 8.25 -25.52 -9.40
C PHE A 63 7.92 -26.31 -10.66
N ASP A 64 8.30 -25.78 -11.83
CA ASP A 64 8.02 -26.38 -13.13
C ASP A 64 6.53 -26.77 -13.32
N GLY A 65 5.61 -25.92 -12.81
CA GLY A 65 4.16 -26.13 -12.88
C GLY A 65 3.57 -27.06 -11.81
N THR A 66 4.38 -27.62 -10.92
CA THR A 66 3.90 -28.43 -9.78
C THR A 66 3.86 -27.58 -8.51
N GLU A 67 2.72 -27.51 -7.83
CA GLU A 67 2.60 -26.79 -6.56
C GLU A 67 3.47 -27.46 -5.49
N VAL A 68 4.32 -26.67 -4.82
CA VAL A 68 5.22 -27.17 -3.78
C VAL A 68 4.91 -26.62 -2.40
N SER A 69 4.28 -25.45 -2.33
CA SER A 69 3.92 -24.81 -1.07
C SER A 69 2.87 -23.72 -1.30
N THR A 70 2.06 -23.50 -0.28
CA THR A 70 1.18 -22.33 -0.18
C THR A 70 1.53 -21.56 1.09
N VAL A 71 1.93 -20.30 0.92
CA VAL A 71 2.19 -19.36 2.00
C VAL A 71 0.91 -18.58 2.25
N THR A 72 0.42 -18.61 3.49
CA THR A 72 -0.70 -17.75 3.93
C THR A 72 -0.15 -16.67 4.86
N VAL A 73 -0.50 -15.41 4.61
CA VAL A 73 0.00 -14.27 5.39
C VAL A 73 -1.04 -13.90 6.44
N THR A 74 -0.71 -14.17 7.70
CA THR A 74 -1.56 -13.88 8.86
C THR A 74 -0.71 -13.53 10.06
N GLY A 75 -1.33 -12.90 11.07
CA GLY A 75 -0.68 -12.56 12.33
C GLY A 75 -0.07 -11.16 12.33
N ASP A 76 0.59 -10.84 13.44
CA ASP A 76 1.28 -9.57 13.68
C ASP A 76 2.58 -9.43 12.87
N GLN A 77 3.30 -8.32 13.03
CA GLN A 77 4.54 -8.05 12.29
C GLN A 77 5.63 -9.10 12.52
N ASP A 78 5.76 -9.66 13.73
CA ASP A 78 6.77 -10.69 14.00
C ASP A 78 6.43 -12.00 13.31
N ALA A 79 5.15 -12.40 13.34
CA ALA A 79 4.67 -13.54 12.56
C ALA A 79 4.89 -13.33 11.05
N ARG A 80 4.57 -12.16 10.51
CA ARG A 80 4.79 -11.84 9.08
C ARG A 80 6.27 -11.77 8.70
N ASN A 81 7.13 -11.28 9.60
CA ASN A 81 8.58 -11.31 9.40
C ASN A 81 9.06 -12.76 9.25
N LYS A 82 8.62 -13.64 10.15
CA LYS A 82 8.93 -15.07 10.07
C LYS A 82 8.40 -15.70 8.78
N ILE A 83 7.16 -15.42 8.40
CA ILE A 83 6.55 -15.93 7.16
C ILE A 83 7.36 -15.49 5.93
N ALA A 84 7.84 -14.24 5.90
CA ALA A 84 8.66 -13.74 4.81
C ALA A 84 10.04 -14.42 4.73
N ASP A 85 10.61 -14.77 5.88
CA ASP A 85 11.90 -15.49 5.93
C ASP A 85 11.70 -16.97 5.54
N ASP A 86 10.62 -17.61 6.00
CA ASP A 86 10.23 -18.98 5.62
C ASP A 86 9.93 -19.08 4.11
N PHE A 87 9.28 -18.07 3.54
CA PHE A 87 9.09 -17.94 2.09
C PHE A 87 10.43 -17.94 1.36
N ASN A 88 11.38 -17.09 1.76
CA ASN A 88 12.71 -17.04 1.14
C ASN A 88 13.43 -18.40 1.25
N ASN A 89 13.43 -19.01 2.43
CA ASN A 89 14.07 -20.30 2.66
C ASN A 89 13.48 -21.42 1.78
N THR A 90 12.19 -21.33 1.44
CA THR A 90 11.51 -22.29 0.56
C THR A 90 12.00 -22.20 -0.90
N VAL A 91 12.36 -21.00 -1.36
CA VAL A 91 12.57 -20.73 -2.79
C VAL A 91 14.03 -20.46 -3.15
N GLU A 92 14.83 -19.94 -2.24
CA GLU A 92 16.19 -19.45 -2.51
C GLU A 92 17.07 -20.53 -3.12
N GLY A 93 17.17 -21.70 -2.50
CA GLY A 93 18.01 -22.79 -3.01
C GLY A 93 17.60 -23.26 -4.42
N LYS A 94 16.29 -23.26 -4.70
CA LYS A 94 15.76 -23.65 -6.03
C LYS A 94 16.01 -22.57 -7.08
N LEU A 95 15.87 -21.29 -6.71
CA LEU A 95 16.09 -20.16 -7.61
C LEU A 95 17.59 -19.92 -7.89
N ASP A 96 18.45 -20.14 -6.91
CA ASP A 96 19.91 -19.98 -7.06
C ASP A 96 20.52 -21.02 -8.01
N SER A 97 19.96 -22.24 -7.98
CA SER A 97 20.41 -23.37 -8.80
C SER A 97 19.40 -23.75 -9.90
N LEU A 98 18.62 -22.78 -10.38
CA LEU A 98 17.58 -23.03 -11.38
C LEU A 98 18.19 -23.52 -12.69
N GLY A 99 17.91 -24.77 -13.06
CA GLY A 99 18.46 -25.38 -14.28
C GLY A 99 17.88 -24.78 -15.56
N ASP A 100 18.56 -25.02 -16.69
CA ASP A 100 18.14 -24.51 -17.99
C ASP A 100 16.71 -24.97 -18.34
N GLY A 101 15.87 -24.02 -18.75
CA GLY A 101 14.47 -24.28 -19.09
C GLY A 101 13.56 -24.62 -17.91
N LYS A 102 14.07 -24.50 -16.67
CA LYS A 102 13.28 -24.63 -15.43
C LYS A 102 12.78 -23.27 -14.97
N TYR A 103 11.64 -23.28 -14.27
CA TYR A 103 11.01 -22.07 -13.77
C TYR A 103 10.33 -22.27 -12.41
N VAL A 104 10.13 -21.16 -11.72
CA VAL A 104 9.37 -21.06 -10.47
C VAL A 104 8.27 -20.03 -10.68
N ASP A 105 7.02 -20.39 -10.39
CA ASP A 105 5.89 -19.45 -10.43
C ASP A 105 5.40 -19.11 -9.03
N PHE A 106 5.06 -17.84 -8.84
CA PHE A 106 4.38 -17.32 -7.67
C PHE A 106 3.00 -16.81 -8.09
N GLU A 107 1.94 -17.48 -7.65
CA GLU A 107 0.58 -16.93 -7.73
C GLU A 107 0.33 -16.14 -6.44
N ILE A 108 0.41 -14.82 -6.53
CA ILE A 108 0.35 -13.90 -5.40
C ILE A 108 -1.05 -13.30 -5.35
N SER A 109 -1.75 -13.51 -4.25
CA SER A 109 -3.00 -12.81 -3.93
C SER A 109 -2.69 -11.63 -3.02
N TYR A 110 -3.33 -10.49 -3.29
CA TYR A 110 -3.09 -9.25 -2.53
C TYR A 110 -4.37 -8.43 -2.36
N ASN A 111 -4.36 -7.57 -1.34
CA ASN A 111 -5.41 -6.59 -1.09
C ASN A 111 -5.28 -5.41 -2.04
N LYS A 112 -6.23 -5.25 -2.97
CA LYS A 112 -6.34 -4.13 -3.89
C LYS A 112 -7.19 -3.01 -3.29
N GLY A 113 -6.74 -1.77 -3.45
CA GLY A 113 -7.49 -0.57 -3.04
C GLY A 113 -7.43 -0.23 -1.55
N ILE A 114 -6.52 -0.86 -0.79
CA ILE A 114 -6.19 -0.42 0.57
C ILE A 114 -4.84 0.29 0.55
N GLU A 115 -4.88 1.61 0.49
CA GLU A 115 -3.70 2.45 0.59
C GLU A 115 -3.21 2.55 2.04
N GLU A 116 -1.88 2.59 2.20
CA GLU A 116 -1.24 2.87 3.48
C GLU A 116 -1.25 4.37 3.73
N TYR A 117 -1.70 4.77 4.92
CA TYR A 117 -1.51 6.15 5.34
C TYR A 117 -0.01 6.43 5.54
N THR A 118 0.46 7.48 4.88
CA THR A 118 1.77 8.04 5.19
C THR A 118 1.73 8.71 6.57
N LYS A 119 2.89 8.80 7.23
CA LYS A 119 3.01 9.52 8.50
C LYS A 119 2.51 10.97 8.36
N THR A 120 2.88 11.66 7.27
CA THR A 120 2.49 13.06 7.04
C THR A 120 0.98 13.23 6.89
N GLU A 121 0.28 12.32 6.23
CA GLU A 121 -1.19 12.37 6.13
C GLU A 121 -1.86 12.26 7.51
N LEU A 122 -1.41 11.30 8.33
CA LEU A 122 -1.95 11.13 9.67
C LEU A 122 -1.63 12.31 10.59
N GLU A 123 -0.45 12.90 10.48
CA GLU A 123 -0.10 14.11 11.25
C GLU A 123 -0.98 15.30 10.86
N ASN A 124 -1.37 15.41 9.58
CA ASN A 124 -2.34 16.42 9.14
C ASN A 124 -3.74 16.16 9.73
N TYR A 125 -4.21 14.91 9.72
CA TYR A 125 -5.48 14.56 10.36
C TYR A 125 -5.46 14.82 11.87
N LYS A 126 -4.38 14.45 12.56
CA LYS A 126 -4.15 14.78 13.96
C LYS A 126 -4.27 16.29 14.19
N LYS A 127 -3.61 17.11 13.38
CA LYS A 127 -3.70 18.58 13.50
C LYS A 127 -5.13 19.10 13.32
N LEU A 128 -5.89 18.56 12.36
CA LEU A 128 -7.29 18.95 12.16
C LEU A 128 -8.17 18.55 13.34
N LEU A 129 -8.00 17.32 13.85
CA LEU A 129 -8.73 16.79 15.01
C LEU A 129 -8.40 17.58 16.28
N ASP A 130 -7.12 17.81 16.56
CA ASP A 130 -6.65 18.53 17.75
C ASP A 130 -7.18 19.98 17.78
N ASN A 131 -7.25 20.65 16.61
CA ASN A 131 -7.73 22.03 16.51
C ASN A 131 -9.26 22.16 16.34
N LYS A 132 -9.98 21.06 16.15
CA LYS A 132 -11.42 21.07 15.97
C LYS A 132 -12.09 21.60 17.23
N VAL A 133 -12.91 22.65 17.09
CA VAL A 133 -13.81 23.09 18.16
C VAL A 133 -14.94 22.07 18.28
N VAL A 134 -14.98 21.37 19.41
CA VAL A 134 -15.98 20.32 19.69
C VAL A 134 -17.15 20.90 20.48
N ILE A 135 -16.83 21.70 21.51
CA ILE A 135 -17.84 22.37 22.33
C ILE A 135 -17.48 23.85 22.41
N PRO A 136 -18.23 24.75 21.74
CA PRO A 136 -18.01 26.18 21.91
C PRO A 136 -18.34 26.60 23.35
N LYS A 137 -17.73 27.68 23.84
CA LYS A 137 -18.14 28.28 25.12
C LYS A 137 -19.60 28.70 25.09
N ALA A 138 -20.28 28.57 26.22
CA ALA A 138 -21.66 29.02 26.34
C ALA A 138 -21.76 30.53 26.06
N ASN A 139 -22.87 30.96 25.45
CA ASN A 139 -23.11 32.36 25.13
C ASN A 139 -24.58 32.73 25.32
N GLY A 140 -24.87 33.52 26.36
CA GLY A 140 -26.23 33.90 26.72
C GLY A 140 -27.10 32.67 26.97
N VAL A 141 -28.12 32.51 26.12
CA VAL A 141 -29.05 31.36 26.18
C VAL A 141 -28.55 30.11 25.46
N ASN A 142 -27.48 30.21 24.66
CA ASN A 142 -26.93 29.08 23.92
C ASN A 142 -26.05 28.23 24.83
N ALA A 143 -26.39 26.94 24.91
CA ALA A 143 -25.62 25.97 25.67
C ALA A 143 -24.22 25.76 25.06
N GLY A 144 -23.24 25.52 25.92
CA GLY A 144 -21.85 25.31 25.57
C GLY A 144 -21.01 24.95 26.78
N ALA A 145 -19.71 25.16 26.70
CA ALA A 145 -18.79 24.96 27.81
C ALA A 145 -18.99 26.02 28.91
N VAL A 146 -19.21 25.58 30.14
CA VAL A 146 -19.41 26.40 31.34
C VAL A 146 -18.52 25.96 32.50
N LYS A 147 -18.14 26.90 33.36
CA LYS A 147 -17.46 26.67 34.64
C LYS A 147 -18.30 27.22 35.80
N GLU A 148 -17.98 26.82 37.02
CA GLU A 148 -18.61 27.40 38.21
C GLU A 148 -18.10 28.81 38.42
N LYS A 149 -19.02 29.75 38.61
CA LYS A 149 -18.68 31.14 38.85
C LYS A 149 -18.00 31.29 40.22
N SER A 150 -16.85 31.94 40.22
CA SER A 150 -16.10 32.19 41.45
C SER A 150 -16.95 32.97 42.47
N GLY A 151 -17.02 32.47 43.70
CA GLY A 151 -17.78 33.09 44.78
C GLY A 151 -19.31 32.93 44.69
N SER A 152 -19.85 32.11 43.78
CA SER A 152 -21.29 31.84 43.67
C SER A 152 -21.54 30.37 43.34
N SER A 153 -21.71 29.55 44.38
CA SER A 153 -21.89 28.10 44.20
C SER A 153 -23.15 27.78 43.39
N GLY A 154 -23.00 26.87 42.42
CA GLY A 154 -24.07 26.43 41.53
C GLY A 154 -24.42 27.41 40.39
N GLU A 155 -23.86 28.62 40.37
CA GLU A 155 -23.99 29.53 39.23
C GLU A 155 -22.98 29.18 38.13
N ALA A 156 -23.45 29.03 36.90
CA ALA A 156 -22.61 28.77 35.74
C ALA A 156 -22.21 30.08 35.06
N GLU A 157 -20.94 30.21 34.70
CA GLU A 157 -20.43 31.22 33.76
C GLU A 157 -19.78 30.55 32.55
N ALA A 158 -19.57 31.32 31.47
CA ALA A 158 -18.89 30.79 30.28
C ALA A 158 -17.48 30.29 30.65
N ALA A 159 -17.08 29.17 30.05
CA ALA A 159 -15.68 28.73 30.13
C ALA A 159 -14.74 29.76 29.47
N ASP A 160 -13.46 29.73 29.85
CA ASP A 160 -12.45 30.69 29.37
C ASP A 160 -12.16 30.54 27.86
N SER A 161 -12.36 29.34 27.33
CA SER A 161 -12.18 29.02 25.91
C SER A 161 -13.19 27.97 25.45
N ASP A 162 -13.29 27.83 24.13
CA ASP A 162 -13.93 26.66 23.53
C ASP A 162 -13.14 25.39 23.88
N ILE A 163 -13.84 24.25 23.95
CA ILE A 163 -13.23 22.93 24.13
C ILE A 163 -12.90 22.38 22.75
N LYS A 164 -11.62 22.10 22.53
CA LYS A 164 -11.08 21.53 21.30
C LYS A 164 -10.84 20.03 21.44
N GLY A 165 -10.63 19.35 20.31
CA GLY A 165 -10.27 17.94 20.30
C GLY A 165 -9.04 17.62 21.16
N SER A 166 -8.04 18.50 21.18
CA SER A 166 -6.82 18.34 22.00
C SER A 166 -7.07 18.35 23.51
N ASP A 167 -8.16 18.98 23.95
CA ASP A 167 -8.56 19.05 25.36
C ASP A 167 -9.26 17.74 25.79
N LEU A 168 -9.87 17.04 24.82
CA LEU A 168 -10.66 15.83 25.03
C LEU A 168 -9.86 14.54 24.80
N TYR A 169 -8.85 14.58 23.92
CA TYR A 169 -8.08 13.40 23.52
C TYR A 169 -6.59 13.68 23.43
N ASP A 170 -5.78 12.68 23.79
CA ASP A 170 -4.40 12.55 23.32
C ASP A 170 -4.39 11.77 22.01
N THR A 171 -4.15 12.48 20.91
CA THR A 171 -4.01 11.88 19.58
C THR A 171 -2.54 11.56 19.30
N THR A 172 -2.21 10.35 18.85
CA THR A 172 -0.82 9.96 18.50
C THR A 172 -0.74 9.38 17.09
N VAL A 173 0.40 9.59 16.43
CA VAL A 173 0.73 8.96 15.14
C VAL A 173 1.97 8.10 15.35
N GLU A 174 1.82 6.79 15.12
CA GLU A 174 2.87 5.81 15.37
C GLU A 174 2.87 4.71 14.31
N ALA A 175 3.95 3.93 14.25
CA ALA A 175 4.01 2.78 13.36
C ALA A 175 2.95 1.74 13.75
N ASP A 176 2.24 1.18 12.77
CA ASP A 176 1.27 0.12 12.98
C ASP A 176 1.93 -1.24 12.80
N ALA A 177 2.38 -1.84 13.91
CA ALA A 177 2.93 -3.19 13.89
C ALA A 177 1.89 -4.26 13.50
N THR A 178 0.60 -3.99 13.70
CA THR A 178 -0.45 -4.98 13.40
C THR A 178 -0.78 -4.98 11.91
N ASN A 179 -1.04 -3.83 11.31
CA ASN A 179 -1.50 -3.75 9.91
C ASN A 179 -0.41 -3.34 8.91
N GLY A 180 0.78 -2.96 9.39
CA GLY A 180 1.82 -2.33 8.58
C GLY A 180 1.55 -0.84 8.35
N GLY A 181 2.62 -0.08 8.12
CA GLY A 181 2.53 1.37 7.89
C GLY A 181 2.41 2.17 9.19
N TYR A 182 1.55 3.18 9.20
CA TYR A 182 1.28 4.05 10.36
C TYR A 182 -0.20 4.01 10.74
N LYS A 183 -0.48 4.32 12.00
CA LYS A 183 -1.83 4.48 12.55
C LYS A 183 -1.96 5.77 13.35
N LEU A 184 -3.18 6.28 13.44
CA LEU A 184 -3.55 7.38 14.32
C LEU A 184 -4.44 6.82 15.45
N SER A 185 -3.97 6.93 16.68
CA SER A 185 -4.66 6.45 17.88
C SER A 185 -5.15 7.63 18.71
N ILE A 186 -6.22 7.43 19.48
CA ILE A 186 -6.75 8.40 20.44
C ILE A 186 -6.84 7.80 21.84
N THR A 187 -6.54 8.59 22.85
CA THR A 187 -6.81 8.26 24.25
C THR A 187 -7.67 9.35 24.87
N ALA A 188 -8.84 9.00 25.40
CA ALA A 188 -9.73 9.95 26.05
C ALA A 188 -9.11 10.56 27.31
N LYS A 189 -9.27 11.87 27.48
CA LYS A 189 -8.88 12.63 28.67
C LYS A 189 -10.07 12.80 29.60
N THR A 190 -9.76 12.98 30.88
CA THR A 190 -10.76 13.40 31.88
C THR A 190 -10.83 14.92 31.91
N ILE A 191 -12.05 15.47 31.86
CA ILE A 191 -12.31 16.90 32.04
C ILE A 191 -13.14 17.09 33.31
N THR A 192 -12.63 17.83 34.28
CA THR A 192 -13.29 18.05 35.58
C THR A 192 -13.75 19.48 35.81
N ASP A 193 -13.10 20.45 35.17
CA ASP A 193 -13.23 21.86 35.53
C ASP A 193 -14.29 22.59 34.68
N VAL A 194 -14.84 21.91 33.68
CA VAL A 194 -15.80 22.44 32.73
C VAL A 194 -16.90 21.41 32.49
N LYS A 195 -18.13 21.91 32.31
CA LYS A 195 -19.33 21.12 31.99
C LYS A 195 -20.01 21.66 30.73
N TYR A 196 -20.93 20.89 30.16
CA TYR A 196 -21.82 21.33 29.10
C TYR A 196 -23.15 21.83 29.67
N GLY A 197 -23.51 23.08 29.39
CA GLY A 197 -24.74 23.70 29.90
C GLY A 197 -24.91 25.15 29.48
N THR A 198 -25.87 25.83 30.09
CA THR A 198 -26.15 27.27 29.89
C THR A 198 -25.64 28.11 31.06
N ILE A 199 -25.37 29.39 30.81
CA ILE A 199 -24.96 30.35 31.84
C ILE A 199 -26.15 30.65 32.78
N GLY A 200 -25.89 30.90 34.06
CA GLY A 200 -26.89 31.39 35.02
C GLY A 200 -26.96 30.66 36.35
N VAL A 201 -27.76 31.21 37.26
CA VAL A 201 -27.92 30.71 38.64
C VAL A 201 -28.55 29.32 38.64
N GLY A 202 -27.94 28.37 39.36
CA GLY A 202 -28.39 26.98 39.47
C GLY A 202 -28.01 26.09 38.28
N ASN A 203 -27.57 26.68 37.16
CA ASN A 203 -27.31 25.94 35.93
C ASN A 203 -26.03 25.08 36.00
N TYR A 204 -25.06 25.41 36.86
CA TYR A 204 -23.82 24.62 36.98
C TYR A 204 -24.07 23.26 37.64
N THR A 205 -25.03 23.20 38.57
CA THR A 205 -25.43 21.95 39.25
C THR A 205 -26.12 20.98 38.28
N THR A 206 -26.90 21.50 37.34
CA THR A 206 -27.62 20.70 36.32
C THR A 206 -26.84 20.46 35.04
N ALA A 207 -25.72 21.18 34.84
CA ALA A 207 -24.84 21.03 33.69
C ALA A 207 -24.26 19.61 33.62
N LYS A 208 -24.05 19.13 32.39
CA LYS A 208 -23.60 17.78 32.10
C LYS A 208 -22.09 17.68 32.19
N ALA A 209 -21.59 16.66 32.87
CA ALA A 209 -20.17 16.35 32.82
C ALA A 209 -19.77 16.01 31.38
N ILE A 210 -18.61 16.51 30.94
CA ILE A 210 -18.09 16.21 29.60
C ILE A 210 -17.29 14.93 29.69
N THR A 211 -17.71 13.89 28.95
CA THR A 211 -17.05 12.58 28.97
C THR A 211 -16.63 12.17 27.57
N ALA A 212 -15.33 12.19 27.31
CA ALA A 212 -14.75 11.67 26.07
C ALA A 212 -14.71 10.14 26.11
N THR A 213 -15.06 9.50 25.00
CA THR A 213 -15.11 8.03 24.85
C THR A 213 -14.46 7.56 23.55
N GLY A 214 -14.25 6.26 23.41
CA GLY A 214 -13.70 5.63 22.21
C GLY A 214 -12.20 5.37 22.28
N THR A 215 -11.78 4.25 21.68
CA THR A 215 -10.40 3.76 21.69
C THR A 215 -9.96 3.22 20.33
N GLU A 216 -10.81 3.31 19.32
CA GLU A 216 -10.46 2.81 17.98
C GLU A 216 -9.41 3.72 17.33
N ALA A 217 -8.48 3.09 16.60
CA ALA A 217 -7.47 3.78 15.81
C ALA A 217 -7.86 3.82 14.33
N LEU A 218 -7.49 4.90 13.66
CA LEU A 218 -7.44 4.94 12.21
C LEU A 218 -6.21 4.16 11.74
N VAL A 219 -6.47 3.07 11.04
CA VAL A 219 -5.47 2.14 10.52
C VAL A 219 -5.71 1.94 9.02
N LYS A 220 -4.72 1.36 8.35
CA LYS A 220 -4.86 0.85 6.98
C LYS A 220 -6.16 0.03 6.83
N GLY A 221 -6.95 0.32 5.79
CA GLY A 221 -8.24 -0.35 5.55
C GLY A 221 -9.44 0.27 6.29
N LYS A 222 -9.24 1.40 6.98
CA LYS A 222 -10.32 2.26 7.46
C LYS A 222 -10.18 3.65 6.85
N THR A 223 -11.28 4.38 6.75
CA THR A 223 -11.31 5.83 6.51
C THR A 223 -11.84 6.55 7.74
N VAL A 224 -11.48 7.83 7.88
CA VAL A 224 -11.98 8.69 8.96
C VAL A 224 -12.82 9.83 8.39
N ASP A 225 -13.95 10.10 9.03
CA ASP A 225 -14.69 11.35 8.86
C ASP A 225 -14.27 12.32 9.98
N ILE A 226 -13.41 13.28 9.64
CA ILE A 226 -12.91 14.30 10.58
C ILE A 226 -14.06 15.19 11.10
N SER A 227 -15.07 15.46 10.28
CA SER A 227 -16.22 16.29 10.64
C SER A 227 -17.18 15.56 11.58
N ALA A 228 -17.37 14.26 11.41
CA ALA A 228 -18.20 13.44 12.30
C ALA A 228 -17.46 12.92 13.55
N SER A 229 -16.13 12.88 13.54
CA SER A 229 -15.33 12.50 14.73
C SER A 229 -15.51 13.49 15.88
N TYR A 230 -15.40 13.05 17.13
CA TYR A 230 -15.58 13.93 18.31
C TYR A 230 -16.95 14.61 18.35
N ALA A 231 -18.02 13.89 18.03
CA ALA A 231 -19.38 14.42 18.10
C ALA A 231 -19.87 14.49 19.55
N LEU A 232 -20.42 15.64 19.95
CA LEU A 232 -21.05 15.85 21.25
C LEU A 232 -22.51 15.36 21.23
N GLU A 233 -22.85 14.46 22.16
CA GLU A 233 -24.22 14.14 22.51
C GLU A 233 -24.73 15.11 23.59
N THR A 234 -25.44 16.13 23.15
CA THR A 234 -25.89 17.26 24.01
C THR A 234 -26.76 16.84 25.20
N SER A 235 -27.49 15.73 25.11
CA SER A 235 -28.35 15.25 26.20
C SER A 235 -27.55 14.67 27.38
N THR A 236 -26.36 14.15 27.11
CA THR A 236 -25.52 13.45 28.10
C THR A 236 -24.21 14.18 28.42
N GLY A 237 -23.71 15.02 27.52
CA GLY A 237 -22.37 15.61 27.59
C GLY A 237 -21.27 14.67 27.09
N ASN A 238 -21.62 13.50 26.55
CA ASN A 238 -20.64 12.55 26.03
C ASN A 238 -20.09 13.02 24.68
N VAL A 239 -18.80 12.78 24.45
CA VAL A 239 -18.14 13.00 23.16
C VAL A 239 -17.66 11.66 22.61
N SER A 240 -17.98 11.39 21.34
CA SER A 240 -17.56 10.18 20.64
C SER A 240 -16.08 10.20 20.26
N GLY A 241 -15.49 9.04 19.99
CA GLY A 241 -14.15 8.95 19.41
C GLY A 241 -14.09 9.27 17.91
N LEU A 242 -13.15 8.64 17.21
CA LEU A 242 -13.04 8.72 15.75
C LEU A 242 -14.28 8.10 15.07
N SER A 243 -14.80 8.77 14.05
CA SER A 243 -15.83 8.25 13.16
C SER A 243 -15.16 7.50 12.02
N LEU A 244 -15.12 6.17 12.12
CA LEU A 244 -14.39 5.30 11.21
C LEU A 244 -15.34 4.46 10.35
N ALA A 245 -15.00 4.29 9.08
CA ALA A 245 -15.65 3.34 8.19
C ALA A 245 -14.62 2.33 7.68
N THR A 246 -15.03 1.07 7.53
CA THR A 246 -14.19 0.04 6.92
C THR A 246 -14.16 0.20 5.41
N THR A 247 -12.96 0.24 4.85
CA THR A 247 -12.74 0.10 3.40
C THR A 247 -12.64 -1.38 3.09
N ASN A 248 -13.57 -1.91 2.30
CA ASN A 248 -13.46 -3.29 1.87
C ASN A 248 -12.34 -3.40 0.83
N PRO A 249 -11.28 -4.20 1.07
CA PRO A 249 -10.30 -4.51 0.04
C PRO A 249 -10.99 -5.24 -1.10
N GLY A 250 -10.68 -4.86 -2.33
CA GLY A 250 -10.79 -5.81 -3.43
C GLY A 250 -9.72 -6.88 -3.25
N SER A 251 -9.97 -8.12 -3.66
CA SER A 251 -8.93 -9.11 -3.84
C SER A 251 -8.50 -9.12 -5.30
N ASP A 252 -7.20 -9.12 -5.55
CA ASP A 252 -6.68 -9.32 -6.89
C ASP A 252 -5.46 -10.27 -6.81
N SER A 253 -5.04 -10.77 -7.97
CA SER A 253 -3.97 -11.76 -8.07
C SER A 253 -3.03 -11.44 -9.20
N VAL A 254 -1.74 -11.69 -8.99
CA VAL A 254 -0.71 -11.56 -10.01
C VAL A 254 0.13 -12.83 -10.05
N ASN A 255 0.54 -13.25 -11.24
CA ASN A 255 1.51 -14.33 -11.41
C ASN A 255 2.90 -13.75 -11.63
N VAL A 256 3.92 -14.27 -10.95
CA VAL A 256 5.33 -13.93 -11.17
C VAL A 256 6.10 -15.21 -11.48
N ARG A 257 6.65 -15.32 -12.69
CA ARG A 257 7.51 -16.41 -13.14
C ARG A 257 8.98 -16.02 -13.06
N ILE A 258 9.79 -16.83 -12.40
CA ILE A 258 11.26 -16.73 -12.47
C ILE A 258 11.78 -17.89 -13.32
N ILE A 259 12.55 -17.58 -14.35
CA ILE A 259 13.09 -18.58 -15.29
C ILE A 259 14.60 -18.41 -15.44
N ASN A 260 15.33 -19.53 -15.54
CA ASN A 260 16.70 -19.49 -16.04
C ASN A 260 16.65 -19.34 -17.56
N ALA A 261 16.64 -18.08 -17.99
CA ALA A 261 16.70 -17.69 -19.38
C ALA A 261 18.13 -17.27 -19.73
N LYS A 262 18.64 -17.80 -20.84
CA LYS A 262 19.85 -17.27 -21.46
C LYS A 262 19.51 -15.95 -22.13
N GLU A 263 19.96 -14.86 -21.53
CA GLU A 263 19.88 -13.55 -22.16
C GLU A 263 20.92 -13.45 -23.26
N ILE A 264 20.48 -13.05 -24.46
CA ILE A 264 21.36 -12.85 -25.60
C ILE A 264 21.04 -11.48 -26.16
N THR A 265 22.04 -10.60 -26.11
CA THR A 265 21.98 -9.31 -26.77
C THR A 265 22.34 -9.47 -28.23
N ILE A 266 21.46 -9.03 -29.14
CA ILE A 266 21.69 -9.10 -30.57
C ILE A 266 21.41 -7.74 -31.18
N ASP A 267 22.43 -7.19 -31.83
CA ASP A 267 22.34 -5.98 -32.62
C ASP A 267 21.88 -6.34 -34.04
N LEU A 268 20.78 -5.73 -34.47
CA LEU A 268 20.16 -5.93 -35.78
C LEU A 268 20.22 -4.64 -36.61
N ASP A 269 21.31 -4.45 -37.32
CA ASP A 269 21.42 -3.43 -38.36
C ASP A 269 20.95 -3.94 -39.74
N ALA A 270 20.82 -3.02 -40.71
CA ALA A 270 20.40 -3.38 -42.06
C ALA A 270 21.37 -4.30 -42.83
N SER A 271 22.53 -4.64 -42.25
CA SER A 271 23.52 -5.59 -42.77
C SER A 271 23.47 -6.96 -42.08
N SER A 272 22.65 -7.16 -41.05
CA SER A 272 22.60 -8.37 -40.22
C SER A 272 21.31 -9.18 -40.41
N TYR A 273 20.82 -9.23 -41.66
CA TYR A 273 19.65 -10.03 -42.03
C TYR A 273 19.82 -11.51 -41.62
N ASP A 274 21.04 -12.04 -41.75
CA ASP A 274 21.40 -13.40 -41.33
C ASP A 274 21.25 -13.61 -39.81
N SER A 275 21.43 -12.57 -38.99
CA SER A 275 21.30 -12.62 -37.53
C SER A 275 19.83 -12.67 -37.08
N ALA A 276 18.96 -11.88 -37.73
CA ALA A 276 17.51 -11.88 -37.46
C ALA A 276 16.86 -13.20 -37.93
N GLU A 277 17.24 -13.69 -39.11
CA GLU A 277 16.75 -14.96 -39.64
C GLU A 277 17.23 -16.15 -38.81
N SER A 278 18.49 -16.15 -38.38
CA SER A 278 19.03 -17.19 -37.48
C SER A 278 18.33 -17.20 -36.12
N LEU A 279 17.96 -16.03 -35.59
CA LEU A 279 17.15 -15.89 -34.39
C LEU A 279 15.75 -16.49 -34.57
N ALA A 280 15.04 -16.10 -35.63
CA ALA A 280 13.70 -16.60 -35.93
C ALA A 280 13.68 -18.12 -36.23
N LYS A 281 14.78 -18.68 -36.75
CA LYS A 281 14.95 -20.13 -36.92
C LYS A 281 15.18 -20.86 -35.60
N LYS A 282 15.85 -20.21 -34.64
CA LYS A 282 16.24 -20.79 -33.35
C LYS A 282 15.17 -20.64 -32.27
N TYR A 283 14.37 -19.58 -32.34
CA TYR A 283 13.41 -19.18 -31.33
C TYR A 283 12.04 -18.93 -31.97
N VAL A 284 10.95 -19.36 -31.33
CA VAL A 284 9.59 -19.04 -31.80
C VAL A 284 9.11 -17.83 -31.00
N PHE A 285 8.74 -16.77 -31.69
CA PHE A 285 8.17 -15.57 -31.07
C PHE A 285 6.67 -15.55 -31.33
N LYS A 286 5.88 -15.07 -30.35
CA LYS A 286 4.45 -14.87 -30.56
C LYS A 286 4.22 -13.75 -31.59
N PRO A 287 3.43 -13.98 -32.65
CA PRO A 287 3.14 -12.96 -33.64
C PRO A 287 2.50 -11.70 -33.04
N SER A 288 1.66 -11.86 -32.00
CA SER A 288 1.04 -10.73 -31.28
C SER A 288 2.08 -9.82 -30.63
N THR A 289 3.08 -10.37 -29.93
CA THR A 289 4.15 -9.60 -29.28
C THR A 289 4.97 -8.80 -30.28
N LEU A 290 5.34 -9.42 -31.41
CA LEU A 290 6.07 -8.72 -32.48
C LEU A 290 5.24 -7.60 -33.11
N THR A 291 3.92 -7.82 -33.26
CA THR A 291 3.00 -6.82 -33.80
C THR A 291 2.86 -5.63 -32.86
N SER A 292 2.67 -5.86 -31.56
CA SER A 292 2.56 -4.79 -30.56
C SER A 292 3.80 -3.91 -30.51
N ILE A 293 4.99 -4.52 -30.53
CA ILE A 293 6.25 -3.77 -30.55
C ILE A 293 6.36 -2.88 -31.78
N TYR A 294 5.97 -3.41 -32.94
CA TYR A 294 5.98 -2.62 -34.17
C TYR A 294 5.03 -1.43 -34.07
N THR A 295 3.83 -1.64 -33.54
CA THR A 295 2.85 -0.56 -33.30
C THR A 295 3.37 0.49 -32.31
N ASP A 296 4.01 0.08 -31.21
CA ASP A 296 4.57 1.01 -30.22
C ASP A 296 5.74 1.83 -30.77
N ILE A 297 6.56 1.25 -31.65
CA ILE A 297 7.62 1.97 -32.37
C ILE A 297 7.01 3.01 -33.32
N GLU A 298 5.94 2.69 -34.04
CA GLU A 298 5.25 3.63 -34.93
C GLU A 298 4.55 4.75 -34.16
N ALA A 299 3.97 4.43 -33.00
CA ALA A 299 3.34 5.40 -32.11
C ALA A 299 4.34 6.31 -31.38
N GLY A 300 5.64 5.95 -31.38
CA GLY A 300 6.68 6.72 -30.68
C GLY A 300 6.76 6.44 -29.18
N ASN A 301 6.18 5.33 -28.71
CA ASN A 301 6.16 4.93 -27.30
C ASN A 301 7.49 4.30 -26.84
N ILE A 302 8.40 4.01 -27.79
CA ILE A 302 9.71 3.41 -27.51
C ILE A 302 10.81 4.42 -27.81
N ASP A 303 11.47 4.87 -26.75
CA ASP A 303 12.58 5.79 -26.85
C ASP A 303 13.81 5.14 -27.52
N ARG A 304 14.58 5.99 -28.19
CA ARG A 304 15.87 5.59 -28.76
C ARG A 304 16.98 5.87 -27.78
N VAL A 305 17.78 4.85 -27.50
CA VAL A 305 19.02 4.99 -26.72
C VAL A 305 20.18 4.83 -27.68
N ASN A 306 21.09 5.82 -27.73
CA ASN A 306 22.22 5.85 -28.67
C ASN A 306 21.80 5.63 -30.14
N GLY A 307 20.65 6.20 -30.54
CA GLY A 307 20.13 6.12 -31.90
C GLY A 307 19.46 4.79 -32.29
N LYS A 308 19.31 3.85 -31.34
CA LYS A 308 18.77 2.50 -31.56
C LYS A 308 17.48 2.30 -30.73
N TYR A 309 16.49 1.60 -31.28
CA TYR A 309 15.32 1.16 -30.52
C TYR A 309 15.68 -0.04 -29.66
N GLN A 310 15.25 -0.03 -28.40
CA GLN A 310 15.47 -1.09 -27.43
C GLN A 310 14.14 -1.73 -27.05
N VAL A 311 14.05 -3.05 -27.21
CA VAL A 311 12.83 -3.82 -26.93
C VAL A 311 13.22 -5.14 -26.29
N GLU A 312 12.41 -5.60 -25.33
CA GLU A 312 12.55 -6.91 -24.69
C GLU A 312 11.51 -7.87 -25.26
N ILE A 313 11.94 -9.05 -25.69
CA ILE A 313 11.05 -10.08 -26.25
C ILE A 313 11.34 -11.43 -25.63
N PHE A 314 10.28 -12.11 -25.22
CA PHE A 314 10.35 -13.49 -24.76
C PHE A 314 9.97 -14.41 -25.92
N ALA A 315 10.85 -15.36 -26.23
CA ALA A 315 10.54 -16.42 -27.17
C ALA A 315 9.83 -17.58 -26.44
N ASP A 316 8.73 -18.06 -27.02
CA ASP A 316 8.19 -19.37 -26.68
C ASP A 316 9.12 -20.39 -27.33
N GLY A 317 10.05 -20.97 -26.57
CA GLY A 317 11.10 -21.80 -27.16
C GLY A 317 10.56 -22.90 -28.08
N LYS A 318 11.12 -23.03 -29.30
CA LYS A 318 11.33 -24.37 -29.85
C LYS A 318 12.33 -25.00 -28.88
N ARG A 319 11.86 -25.87 -27.98
CA ARG A 319 12.74 -26.61 -27.06
C ARG A 319 13.94 -27.15 -27.86
N LEU A 320 15.14 -26.65 -27.57
CA LEU A 320 16.32 -27.47 -27.76
C LEU A 320 16.10 -28.66 -26.83
N ASN A 321 15.73 -29.80 -27.39
CA ASN A 321 15.85 -31.09 -26.73
C ASN A 321 17.34 -31.27 -26.38
N THR A 322 17.76 -30.78 -25.22
CA THR A 322 19.06 -31.11 -24.62
C THR A 322 18.87 -31.88 -23.31
N LEU A 323 17.68 -32.44 -23.09
CA LEU A 323 17.55 -33.64 -22.26
C LEU A 323 17.90 -34.84 -23.15
N SER A 324 19.19 -35.10 -23.27
CA SER A 324 19.75 -36.42 -23.59
C SER A 324 20.39 -36.99 -22.34
#